data_AF-A0A7L0VS31-F1
#
_entry.id   AF-A0A7L0VS31-F1
#
_cell.length_a   1.000
_cell.length_b   1.000
_cell.length_c   1.000
_cell.angle_alpha   90.00
_cell.angle_beta   90.00
_cell.angle_gamma   90.00
#
_symmetry.space_group_name_H-M   'P 1'
#
loop_
_entity.id
_entity.type
_entity.pdbx_description
1 polymer ?
#
loop_
_entity_poly.entity_id
_entity_poly.type
_entity_poly.pdbx_seq_one_letter_code
_entity_poly.pdbx_strand_id
1 'polypeptide(L)'
;MKSCFTKEAKILSHSEKETLYRKLLQSAEEQYRKLQSRIEKVDEWMKEAKSSMVALESGTSEVRCQGGFKNQVHTQILEGWSVFDHCTTSMRLVYPCREVSEMDAEDELDLAEMEKLKETEKACLEILKKYDFTEWELVEWSEQQAVFNFLYDSLTLTVVFGPQTDGEFFAARPSRSIISLDFESFLDEEQAPPSSCLVQKLIFQFIESRGSWQEKCPTLCYLPQALFDISLVVNRCKILGEELEFLRRWGAKFHLLETDIKDTEVKLLFSSSVAFAKFELTLALSHDYPSAVLPFRAQTQIGNVGEKEIAAVLSRVPAGHHYLRRIVTSIHQKLLQGPR
;
A
#
# COMPACT_ATOMS: atom_id res chain seq x y z
N MET A 1 16.00 -26.96 -38.22
CA MET A 1 15.79 -28.07 -37.26
C MET A 1 15.64 -27.64 -35.78
N LYS A 2 15.44 -26.36 -35.42
CA LYS A 2 15.25 -25.94 -34.00
C LYS A 2 13.79 -25.83 -33.52
N SER A 3 12.80 -26.00 -34.41
CA SER A 3 11.37 -25.78 -34.12
C SER A 3 10.60 -27.04 -33.67
N CYS A 4 11.07 -28.25 -33.97
CA CYS A 4 10.39 -29.49 -33.56
C CYS A 4 10.66 -29.84 -32.09
N PHE A 5 11.91 -29.71 -31.62
CA PHE A 5 12.32 -30.07 -30.26
C PHE A 5 11.58 -29.29 -29.16
N THR A 6 11.28 -28.00 -29.38
CA THR A 6 10.56 -27.18 -28.38
C THR A 6 9.08 -27.57 -28.26
N LYS A 7 8.47 -28.07 -29.35
CA LYS A 7 7.09 -28.56 -29.34
C LYS A 7 6.99 -29.91 -28.64
N GLU A 8 7.94 -30.81 -28.89
CA GLU A 8 8.01 -32.12 -28.23
C GLU A 8 8.24 -31.99 -26.71
N ALA A 9 9.15 -31.10 -26.28
CA ALA A 9 9.39 -30.86 -24.85
C ALA A 9 8.14 -30.33 -24.12
N LYS A 10 7.33 -29.48 -24.78
CA LYS A 10 6.09 -28.95 -24.21
C LYS A 10 4.98 -30.01 -24.11
N ILE A 11 4.91 -30.91 -25.09
CA ILE A 11 3.99 -32.06 -25.07
C ILE A 11 4.37 -33.03 -23.94
N LEU A 12 5.65 -33.32 -23.77
CA LEU A 12 6.16 -34.16 -22.68
C LEU A 12 5.80 -33.57 -21.32
N SER A 13 6.07 -32.28 -21.07
CA SER A 13 5.72 -31.63 -19.80
C SER A 13 4.21 -31.63 -19.50
N HIS A 14 3.35 -31.45 -20.52
CA HIS A 14 1.91 -31.57 -20.34
C HIS A 14 1.48 -33.00 -20.00
N SER A 15 2.08 -34.01 -20.63
CA SER A 15 1.79 -35.42 -20.34
C SER A 15 2.20 -35.83 -18.92
N GLU A 16 3.33 -35.29 -18.43
CA GLU A 16 3.80 -35.51 -17.06
C GLU A 16 2.87 -34.88 -16.03
N LYS A 17 2.41 -33.64 -16.27
CA LYS A 17 1.42 -32.97 -15.41
C LYS A 17 0.10 -33.72 -15.37
N GLU A 18 -0.41 -34.18 -16.51
CA GLU A 18 -1.65 -34.95 -16.56
C GLU A 18 -1.52 -36.26 -15.77
N THR A 19 -0.36 -36.92 -15.87
CA THR A 19 -0.06 -38.14 -15.10
C THR A 19 -0.03 -37.86 -13.60
N LEU A 20 0.54 -36.74 -13.17
CA LEU A 20 0.57 -36.33 -11.76
C LEU A 20 -0.84 -36.03 -11.22
N TYR A 21 -1.65 -35.26 -11.95
CA TYR A 21 -3.02 -34.97 -11.54
C TYR A 21 -3.88 -36.24 -11.46
N ARG A 22 -3.70 -37.17 -12.41
CA ARG A 22 -4.40 -38.47 -12.38
C ARG A 22 -4.02 -39.30 -11.15
N LYS A 23 -2.73 -39.33 -10.78
CA LYS A 23 -2.27 -40.01 -9.56
C LYS A 23 -2.81 -39.35 -8.29
N LEU A 24 -2.88 -38.02 -8.26
CA LEU A 24 -3.43 -37.29 -7.12
C LEU A 24 -4.93 -37.57 -6.94
N LEU A 25 -5.68 -37.57 -8.04
CA LEU A 25 -7.12 -37.89 -8.04
C LEU A 25 -7.36 -39.33 -7.54
N GLN A 26 -6.60 -40.31 -8.06
CA GLN A 26 -6.70 -41.70 -7.62
C GLN A 26 -6.38 -41.85 -6.13
N SER A 27 -5.32 -41.18 -5.65
CA SER A 27 -4.98 -41.19 -4.22
C SER A 27 -6.10 -40.61 -3.35
N ALA A 28 -6.71 -39.51 -3.77
CA ALA A 28 -7.82 -38.89 -3.05
C ALA A 28 -9.06 -39.82 -3.00
N GLU A 29 -9.41 -40.46 -4.12
CA GLU A 29 -10.50 -41.45 -4.19
C GLU A 29 -10.24 -42.68 -3.29
N GLU A 30 -8.99 -43.15 -3.23
CA GLU A 30 -8.56 -44.25 -2.36
C GLU A 30 -8.74 -43.89 -0.87
N GLN A 31 -8.31 -42.69 -0.46
CA GLN A 31 -8.49 -42.21 0.91
C GLN A 31 -9.98 -42.05 1.26
N TYR A 32 -10.79 -41.57 0.33
CA TYR A 32 -12.23 -41.44 0.53
C TYR A 32 -12.91 -42.81 0.74
N ARG A 33 -12.61 -43.82 -0.10
CA ARG A 33 -13.11 -45.19 0.12
C ARG A 33 -12.67 -45.77 1.46
N LYS A 34 -11.42 -45.51 1.87
CA LYS A 34 -10.89 -45.98 3.15
C LYS A 34 -11.61 -45.32 4.33
N LEU A 35 -11.94 -44.04 4.23
CA LEU A 35 -12.73 -43.34 5.25
C LEU A 35 -14.15 -43.89 5.32
N GLN A 36 -14.78 -44.11 4.17
CA GLN A 36 -16.15 -44.62 4.09
C GLN A 36 -16.29 -46.02 4.69
N SER A 37 -15.35 -46.92 4.40
CA SER A 37 -15.34 -48.26 5.03
C SER A 37 -15.06 -48.23 6.54
N ARG A 38 -14.38 -47.21 7.07
CA ARG A 38 -14.24 -47.02 8.52
C ARG A 38 -15.55 -46.56 9.15
N ILE A 39 -16.31 -45.69 8.48
CA ILE A 39 -17.63 -45.24 8.94
C ILE A 39 -18.60 -46.41 9.00
N GLU A 40 -18.65 -47.24 7.94
CA GLU A 40 -19.51 -48.44 7.91
C GLU A 40 -19.21 -49.41 9.05
N LYS A 41 -17.91 -49.63 9.39
CA LYS A 41 -17.52 -50.46 10.54
C LYS A 41 -17.98 -49.90 11.87
N VAL A 42 -17.93 -48.57 12.05
CA VAL A 42 -18.41 -47.92 13.27
C VAL A 42 -19.93 -48.06 13.40
N ASP A 43 -20.66 -47.95 12.29
CA ASP A 43 -22.11 -48.18 12.27
C ASP A 43 -22.49 -49.62 12.59
N GLU A 44 -21.70 -50.59 12.11
CA GLU A 44 -21.88 -52.01 12.43
C GLU A 44 -21.68 -52.28 13.93
N TRP A 45 -20.58 -51.78 14.52
CA TRP A 45 -20.35 -51.88 15.96
C TRP A 45 -21.44 -51.17 16.77
N MET A 46 -21.96 -50.05 16.28
CA MET A 46 -23.05 -49.34 16.93
C MET A 46 -24.35 -50.15 16.91
N LYS A 47 -24.65 -50.84 15.80
CA LYS A 47 -25.79 -51.75 15.71
C LYS A 47 -25.62 -52.95 16.64
N GLU A 48 -24.43 -53.53 16.71
CA GLU A 48 -24.12 -54.66 17.59
C GLU A 48 -24.23 -54.27 19.08
N ALA A 49 -23.73 -53.09 19.44
CA ALA A 49 -23.86 -52.53 20.79
C ALA A 49 -25.34 -52.31 21.17
N LYS A 50 -26.15 -51.74 20.25
CA LYS A 50 -27.59 -51.59 20.45
C LYS A 50 -28.28 -52.95 20.62
N SER A 51 -27.96 -53.94 19.79
CA SER A 51 -28.53 -55.29 19.89
C SER A 51 -28.16 -55.97 21.21
N SER A 52 -26.91 -55.82 21.66
CA SER A 52 -26.43 -56.36 22.94
C SER A 52 -27.14 -55.71 24.14
N MET A 53 -27.44 -54.42 24.04
CA MET A 53 -28.18 -53.69 25.07
C MET A 53 -29.64 -54.14 25.14
N VAL A 54 -30.32 -54.31 23.99
CA VAL A 54 -31.68 -54.86 23.95
C VAL A 54 -31.72 -56.28 24.52
N ALA A 55 -30.71 -57.10 24.23
CA ALA A 55 -30.59 -58.45 24.80
C ALA A 55 -30.45 -58.42 26.35
N LEU A 56 -29.66 -57.49 26.89
CA LEU A 56 -29.52 -57.26 28.33
C LEU A 56 -30.81 -56.73 28.99
N GLU A 57 -31.55 -55.86 28.32
CA GLU A 57 -32.87 -55.37 28.78
C GLU A 57 -33.93 -56.48 28.79
N SER A 58 -33.92 -57.37 27.78
CA SER A 58 -34.80 -58.55 27.78
C SER A 58 -34.41 -59.57 28.87
N GLY A 59 -33.11 -59.77 29.14
CA GLY A 59 -32.63 -60.64 30.22
C GLY A 59 -32.91 -60.12 31.63
N THR A 60 -33.04 -58.81 31.81
CA THR A 60 -33.47 -58.19 33.09
C THR A 60 -34.99 -58.19 33.28
N SER A 61 -35.77 -58.52 32.25
CA SER A 61 -37.22 -58.69 32.35
C SER A 61 -37.66 -60.10 32.80
N GLU A 62 -36.82 -61.13 32.63
CA GLU A 62 -37.03 -62.48 33.20
C GLU A 62 -36.56 -62.62 34.66
N VAL A 63 -35.66 -61.75 35.14
CA VAL A 63 -35.30 -61.65 36.56
C VAL A 63 -36.19 -60.61 37.27
N ARG A 64 -37.52 -60.74 37.09
CA ARG A 64 -38.52 -60.10 37.95
C ARG A 64 -39.35 -61.17 38.66
N CYS A 65 -38.68 -61.95 39.51
CA CYS A 65 -39.32 -62.57 40.65
C CYS A 65 -38.72 -61.97 41.93
N GLN A 66 -39.61 -61.40 42.75
CA GLN A 66 -39.42 -60.84 44.09
C GLN A 66 -38.85 -59.43 44.22
N GLY A 67 -39.59 -58.61 44.98
CA GLY A 67 -39.04 -57.50 45.77
C GLY A 67 -39.35 -56.13 45.20
N GLY A 68 -40.46 -55.54 45.66
CA GLY A 68 -40.84 -54.17 45.32
C GLY A 68 -39.92 -53.12 45.93
N PHE A 69 -39.38 -52.25 45.09
CA PHE A 69 -39.06 -50.85 45.38
C PHE A 69 -39.22 -50.06 44.08
N LYS A 70 -40.47 -49.94 43.62
CA LYS A 70 -40.82 -49.13 42.45
C LYS A 70 -41.30 -47.75 42.94
N ASN A 71 -40.65 -46.71 42.42
CA ASN A 71 -41.17 -45.34 42.20
C ASN A 71 -40.40 -44.17 42.81
N GLN A 72 -39.12 -44.32 43.21
CA GLN A 72 -38.28 -43.14 43.50
C GLN A 72 -36.95 -43.10 42.71
N VAL A 73 -36.38 -44.26 42.40
CA VAL A 73 -35.10 -44.35 41.65
C VAL A 73 -35.31 -44.17 40.14
N HIS A 74 -36.47 -44.58 39.60
CA HIS A 74 -36.73 -44.53 38.16
C HIS A 74 -36.92 -43.09 37.62
N THR A 75 -37.47 -42.18 38.43
CA THR A 75 -37.70 -40.79 38.04
C THR A 75 -36.41 -39.96 38.14
N GLN A 76 -35.57 -40.19 39.16
CA GLN A 76 -34.27 -39.51 39.28
C GLN A 76 -33.26 -39.96 38.21
N ILE A 77 -33.28 -41.23 37.81
CA ILE A 77 -32.41 -41.72 36.73
C ILE A 77 -32.89 -41.24 35.36
N LEU A 78 -34.20 -41.20 35.09
CA LEU A 78 -34.70 -40.63 33.82
C LEU A 78 -34.51 -39.12 33.71
N GLU A 79 -34.72 -38.35 34.79
CA GLU A 79 -34.43 -36.91 34.80
C GLU A 79 -32.93 -36.65 34.69
N GLY A 80 -32.10 -37.41 35.43
CA GLY A 80 -30.64 -37.37 35.30
C GLY A 80 -30.14 -37.76 33.91
N TRP A 81 -30.78 -38.71 33.23
CA TRP A 81 -30.47 -39.09 31.85
C TRP A 81 -30.91 -38.02 30.85
N SER A 82 -32.08 -37.40 31.01
CA SER A 82 -32.50 -36.30 30.13
C SER A 82 -31.60 -35.07 30.27
N VAL A 83 -31.14 -34.75 31.48
CA VAL A 83 -30.18 -33.67 31.74
C VAL A 83 -28.77 -34.05 31.26
N PHE A 84 -28.35 -35.31 31.41
CA PHE A 84 -27.07 -35.77 30.90
C PHE A 84 -27.05 -35.81 29.37
N ASP A 85 -28.11 -36.29 28.72
CA ASP A 85 -28.21 -36.34 27.25
C ASP A 85 -28.36 -34.92 26.66
N HIS A 86 -29.08 -34.02 27.34
CA HIS A 86 -29.18 -32.61 26.95
C HIS A 86 -27.89 -31.83 27.21
N CYS A 87 -27.20 -32.03 28.33
CA CYS A 87 -25.88 -31.43 28.61
C CYS A 87 -24.79 -32.00 27.70
N THR A 88 -24.80 -33.29 27.39
CA THR A 88 -23.77 -33.91 26.53
C THR A 88 -23.99 -33.54 25.07
N THR A 89 -25.25 -33.40 24.62
CA THR A 89 -25.59 -32.92 23.27
C THR A 89 -25.34 -31.42 23.14
N SER A 90 -25.72 -30.63 24.14
CA SER A 90 -25.41 -29.19 24.21
C SER A 90 -23.89 -28.96 24.23
N MET A 91 -23.12 -29.66 25.06
CA MET A 91 -21.67 -29.46 25.16
C MET A 91 -20.91 -29.99 23.93
N ARG A 92 -21.37 -31.07 23.27
CA ARG A 92 -20.76 -31.61 22.03
C ARG A 92 -21.07 -30.79 20.79
N LEU A 93 -22.18 -30.06 20.74
CA LEU A 93 -22.53 -29.22 19.60
C LEU A 93 -22.13 -27.75 19.84
N VAL A 94 -22.31 -27.21 21.04
CA VAL A 94 -22.11 -25.78 21.32
C VAL A 94 -20.63 -25.38 21.38
N TYR A 95 -19.74 -26.21 21.95
CA TYR A 95 -18.31 -25.85 22.00
C TYR A 95 -17.65 -25.85 20.60
N PRO A 96 -17.81 -26.90 19.78
CA PRO A 96 -17.29 -26.89 18.42
C PRO A 96 -18.01 -25.90 17.51
N CYS A 97 -19.34 -25.73 17.62
CA CYS A 97 -20.06 -24.76 16.78
C CYS A 97 -19.76 -23.31 17.16
N ARG A 98 -19.39 -23.01 18.41
CA ARG A 98 -19.00 -21.66 18.80
C ARG A 98 -17.61 -21.30 18.30
N GLU A 99 -16.63 -22.21 18.42
CA GLU A 99 -15.29 -22.01 17.85
C GLU A 99 -15.32 -21.96 16.32
N VAL A 100 -16.11 -22.81 15.66
CA VAL A 100 -16.31 -22.77 14.20
C VAL A 100 -17.05 -21.50 13.79
N SER A 101 -18.07 -21.05 14.52
CA SER A 101 -18.78 -19.81 14.20
C SER A 101 -17.96 -18.54 14.46
N GLU A 102 -17.07 -18.56 15.46
CA GLU A 102 -16.13 -17.45 15.73
C GLU A 102 -15.03 -17.41 14.66
N MET A 103 -14.52 -18.58 14.22
CA MET A 103 -13.57 -18.71 13.11
C MET A 103 -14.19 -18.34 11.76
N ASP A 104 -15.43 -18.78 11.47
CA ASP A 104 -16.16 -18.40 10.26
C ASP A 104 -16.43 -16.89 10.22
N ALA A 105 -16.70 -16.26 11.38
CA ALA A 105 -16.87 -14.82 11.48
C ALA A 105 -15.54 -14.05 11.29
N GLU A 106 -14.42 -14.60 11.74
CA GLU A 106 -13.08 -14.05 11.51
C GLU A 106 -12.67 -14.18 10.03
N ASP A 107 -12.94 -15.33 9.41
CA ASP A 107 -12.74 -15.55 7.97
C ASP A 107 -13.60 -14.60 7.11
N GLU A 108 -14.87 -14.34 7.50
CA GLU A 108 -15.71 -13.35 6.82
C GLU A 108 -15.17 -11.92 6.96
N LEU A 109 -14.62 -11.56 8.12
CA LEU A 109 -13.99 -10.26 8.35
C LEU A 109 -12.71 -10.11 7.52
N ASP A 110 -11.87 -11.14 7.49
CA ASP A 110 -10.64 -11.18 6.69
C ASP A 110 -10.95 -11.10 5.20
N LEU A 111 -12.01 -11.78 4.73
CA LEU A 111 -12.48 -11.70 3.34
C LEU A 111 -12.99 -10.29 3.00
N ALA A 112 -13.75 -9.67 3.89
CA ALA A 112 -14.23 -8.29 3.72
C ALA A 112 -13.08 -7.28 3.71
N GLU A 113 -12.06 -7.48 4.56
CA GLU A 113 -10.84 -6.67 4.54
C GLU A 113 -10.05 -6.89 3.24
N MET A 114 -9.93 -8.13 2.76
CA MET A 114 -9.30 -8.47 1.49
C MET A 114 -10.01 -7.82 0.29
N GLU A 115 -11.34 -7.79 0.29
CA GLU A 115 -12.13 -7.16 -0.75
C GLU A 115 -11.95 -5.64 -0.74
N LYS A 116 -11.98 -5.03 0.46
CA LYS A 116 -11.67 -3.60 0.62
C LYS A 116 -10.25 -3.26 0.15
N LEU A 117 -9.26 -4.10 0.47
CA LEU A 117 -7.89 -3.93 0.00
C LEU A 117 -7.80 -4.04 -1.53
N LYS A 118 -8.46 -5.01 -2.15
CA LYS A 118 -8.56 -5.12 -3.62
C LYS A 118 -9.22 -3.91 -4.26
N GLU A 119 -10.27 -3.37 -3.66
CA GLU A 119 -10.91 -2.14 -4.14
C GLU A 119 -9.96 -0.94 -4.04
N THR A 120 -9.22 -0.81 -2.93
CA THR A 120 -8.21 0.25 -2.78
C THR A 120 -7.05 0.07 -3.76
N GLU A 121 -6.58 -1.15 -4.00
CA GLU A 121 -5.56 -1.45 -5.01
C GLU A 121 -6.05 -1.03 -6.40
N LYS A 122 -7.29 -1.40 -6.77
CA LYS A 122 -7.89 -1.01 -8.04
C LYS A 122 -8.03 0.51 -8.17
N ALA A 123 -8.47 1.19 -7.11
CA ALA A 123 -8.55 2.65 -7.10
C ALA A 123 -7.16 3.30 -7.26
N CYS A 124 -6.15 2.79 -6.57
CA CYS A 124 -4.77 3.23 -6.72
C CYS A 124 -4.24 2.99 -8.14
N LEU A 125 -4.49 1.82 -8.73
CA LEU A 125 -4.09 1.50 -10.10
C LEU A 125 -4.77 2.41 -11.13
N GLU A 126 -6.04 2.74 -10.95
CA GLU A 126 -6.73 3.70 -11.82
C GLU A 126 -6.15 5.12 -11.68
N ILE A 127 -5.75 5.53 -10.47
CA ILE A 127 -5.00 6.78 -10.26
C ILE A 127 -3.64 6.71 -10.95
N LEU A 128 -2.89 5.62 -10.80
CA LEU A 128 -1.58 5.42 -11.45
C LEU A 128 -1.68 5.40 -12.98
N LYS A 129 -2.75 4.84 -13.57
CA LYS A 129 -2.97 4.92 -15.02
C LYS A 129 -3.32 6.34 -15.49
N LYS A 130 -4.01 7.10 -14.65
CA LYS A 130 -4.43 8.47 -14.95
C LYS A 130 -3.26 9.46 -14.87
N TYR A 131 -2.31 9.19 -13.99
CA TYR A 131 -1.13 10.00 -13.77
C TYR A 131 0.10 9.17 -14.10
N ASP A 132 0.68 9.37 -15.29
CA ASP A 132 1.96 8.76 -15.63
C ASP A 132 3.03 9.37 -14.73
N PHE A 133 3.40 8.65 -13.67
CA PHE A 133 4.41 9.09 -12.70
C PHE A 133 5.83 8.77 -13.14
N THR A 134 6.00 8.20 -14.33
CA THR A 134 7.30 7.85 -14.90
C THR A 134 7.95 9.13 -15.43
N GLU A 135 8.54 9.90 -14.52
CA GLU A 135 9.25 11.15 -14.83
C GLU A 135 10.66 10.91 -15.42
N TRP A 136 11.02 9.66 -15.70
CA TRP A 136 12.32 9.30 -16.24
C TRP A 136 12.27 8.57 -17.57
N GLU A 137 13.29 8.81 -18.37
CA GLU A 137 13.56 8.10 -19.61
C GLU A 137 14.87 7.33 -19.49
N LEU A 138 14.85 6.05 -19.86
CA LEU A 138 16.06 5.22 -19.92
C LEU A 138 16.83 5.56 -21.20
N VAL A 139 18.00 6.16 -21.04
CA VAL A 139 18.85 6.58 -22.16
C VAL A 139 19.81 5.48 -22.55
N GLU A 140 20.46 4.88 -21.56
CA GLU A 140 21.48 3.87 -21.76
C GLU A 140 21.29 2.71 -20.79
N TRP A 141 21.41 1.50 -21.31
CA TRP A 141 21.53 0.29 -20.50
C TRP A 141 22.68 -0.57 -21.03
N SER A 142 23.71 -0.75 -20.22
CA SER A 142 24.87 -1.57 -20.54
C SER A 142 25.14 -2.60 -19.45
N GLU A 143 26.21 -3.40 -19.63
CA GLU A 143 26.63 -4.33 -18.60
C GLU A 143 27.27 -3.64 -17.39
N GLN A 144 27.71 -2.39 -17.53
CA GLN A 144 28.47 -1.68 -16.50
C GLN A 144 27.66 -0.55 -15.88
N GLN A 145 26.69 0.03 -16.60
CA GLN A 145 25.92 1.15 -16.12
C GLN A 145 24.51 1.20 -16.72
N ALA A 146 23.63 1.96 -16.07
CA ALA A 146 22.38 2.44 -16.63
C ALA A 146 22.25 3.94 -16.41
N VAL A 147 21.73 4.66 -17.40
CA VAL A 147 21.59 6.12 -17.39
C VAL A 147 20.13 6.48 -17.56
N PHE A 148 19.60 7.25 -16.61
CA PHE A 148 18.22 7.71 -16.58
C PHE A 148 18.18 9.23 -16.61
N ASN A 149 17.38 9.79 -17.51
CA ASN A 149 17.16 11.23 -17.59
C ASN A 149 15.84 11.61 -16.93
N PHE A 150 15.81 12.75 -16.27
CA PHE A 150 14.64 13.35 -15.61
C PHE A 150 14.50 14.81 -16.08
N LEU A 151 13.29 15.37 -15.95
CA LEU A 151 13.00 16.79 -16.23
C LEU A 151 13.44 17.26 -17.63
N TYR A 152 13.08 16.52 -18.68
CA TYR A 152 13.46 16.86 -20.06
C TYR A 152 14.98 17.00 -20.22
N ASP A 153 15.72 15.97 -19.82
CA ASP A 153 17.18 15.86 -19.89
C ASP A 153 17.98 16.86 -19.02
N SER A 154 17.32 17.63 -18.15
CA SER A 154 18.04 18.59 -17.28
C SER A 154 18.73 17.92 -16.09
N LEU A 155 18.30 16.71 -15.71
CA LEU A 155 18.87 15.94 -14.60
C LEU A 155 19.13 14.50 -15.06
N THR A 156 20.32 13.99 -14.78
CA THR A 156 20.72 12.63 -15.14
C THR A 156 21.11 11.86 -13.90
N LEU A 157 20.63 10.62 -13.81
CA LEU A 157 21.04 9.63 -12.84
C LEU A 157 21.84 8.54 -13.55
N THR A 158 23.09 8.39 -13.15
CA THR A 158 23.98 7.32 -13.59
C THR A 158 24.08 6.26 -12.50
N VAL A 159 23.71 5.03 -12.83
CA VAL A 159 23.78 3.87 -11.94
C VAL A 159 24.90 2.96 -12.41
N VAL A 160 25.94 2.78 -11.60
CA VAL A 160 27.08 1.91 -11.93
C VAL A 160 26.88 0.53 -11.30
N PHE A 161 26.90 -0.51 -12.12
CA PHE A 161 26.72 -1.90 -11.70
C PHE A 161 28.03 -2.53 -11.23
N GLY A 162 27.93 -3.29 -10.15
CA GLY A 162 28.99 -4.12 -9.60
C GLY A 162 28.88 -5.59 -9.97
N PRO A 163 29.69 -6.45 -9.32
CA PRO A 163 29.73 -7.88 -9.61
C PRO A 163 28.37 -8.54 -9.36
N GLN A 164 28.16 -9.66 -10.07
CA GLN A 164 26.97 -10.50 -9.87
C GLN A 164 26.99 -11.06 -8.45
N THR A 165 25.88 -10.90 -7.73
CA THR A 165 25.75 -11.34 -6.34
C THR A 165 25.21 -12.77 -6.24
N ASP A 166 24.53 -13.24 -7.29
CA ASP A 166 23.96 -14.59 -7.34
C ASP A 166 24.95 -15.63 -7.87
N GLY A 167 24.86 -16.86 -7.34
CA GLY A 167 25.51 -18.02 -7.94
C GLY A 167 24.86 -18.45 -9.27
N GLU A 168 25.46 -19.43 -9.95
CA GLU A 168 25.08 -19.91 -11.31
C GLU A 168 23.58 -20.26 -11.51
N PHE A 169 22.82 -20.39 -10.43
CA PHE A 169 21.40 -20.75 -10.42
C PHE A 169 20.47 -19.68 -11.05
N PHE A 170 20.82 -18.39 -10.98
CA PHE A 170 20.02 -17.29 -11.54
C PHE A 170 20.62 -16.69 -12.83
N ALA A 171 21.44 -17.44 -13.56
CA ALA A 171 22.18 -16.97 -14.75
C ALA A 171 21.31 -16.27 -15.83
N ALA A 172 20.00 -16.50 -15.86
CA ALA A 172 19.07 -15.82 -16.77
C ALA A 172 18.76 -14.36 -16.38
N ARG A 173 18.84 -14.00 -15.10
CA ARG A 173 18.63 -12.64 -14.55
C ARG A 173 19.46 -12.45 -13.26
N PRO A 174 20.80 -12.37 -13.36
CA PRO A 174 21.64 -12.24 -12.18
C PRO A 174 21.36 -10.93 -11.45
N SER A 175 21.12 -11.00 -10.15
CA SER A 175 21.13 -9.82 -9.30
C SER A 175 22.55 -9.25 -9.26
N ARG A 176 22.66 -7.93 -9.44
CA ARG A 176 23.94 -7.20 -9.44
C ARG A 176 23.94 -6.24 -8.26
N SER A 177 25.11 -6.05 -7.66
CA SER A 177 25.28 -4.96 -6.71
C SER A 177 25.32 -3.62 -7.45
N ILE A 178 24.99 -2.53 -6.76
CA ILE A 178 25.14 -1.18 -7.28
C ILE A 178 26.34 -0.55 -6.57
N ILE A 179 27.31 -0.07 -7.34
CA ILE A 179 28.54 0.55 -6.81
C ILE A 179 28.29 2.03 -6.51
N SER A 180 27.66 2.74 -7.43
CA SER A 180 27.34 4.16 -7.27
C SER A 180 26.01 4.53 -7.92
N LEU A 181 25.38 5.55 -7.34
CA LEU A 181 24.27 6.30 -7.92
C LEU A 181 24.70 7.76 -7.94
N ASP A 182 25.02 8.25 -9.13
CA ASP A 182 25.58 9.58 -9.32
C ASP A 182 24.54 10.46 -10.03
N PHE A 183 24.31 11.65 -9.50
CA PHE A 183 23.34 12.61 -10.04
C PHE A 183 24.06 13.82 -10.60
N GLU A 184 23.73 14.16 -11.84
CA GLU A 184 24.29 15.30 -12.54
C GLU A 184 23.17 16.23 -13.02
N SER A 185 23.42 17.53 -12.93
CA SER A 185 22.55 18.55 -13.51
C SER A 185 23.20 19.12 -14.77
N PHE A 186 22.38 19.33 -15.79
CA PHE A 186 22.75 20.02 -17.02
C PHE A 186 22.01 21.35 -17.21
N LEU A 187 21.33 21.87 -16.18
CA LEU A 187 20.67 23.16 -16.24
C LEU A 187 21.70 24.30 -16.21
N ASP A 188 21.63 25.17 -17.20
CA ASP A 188 22.37 26.43 -17.22
C ASP A 188 21.71 27.43 -16.25
N GLU A 189 22.27 27.59 -15.04
CA GLU A 189 21.73 28.48 -14.01
C GLU A 189 21.64 29.96 -14.43
N GLU A 190 22.46 30.40 -15.40
CA GLU A 190 22.47 31.79 -15.85
C GLU A 190 21.34 32.08 -16.86
N GLN A 191 20.99 31.08 -17.68
CA GLN A 191 19.96 31.20 -18.70
C GLN A 191 18.59 30.68 -18.28
N ALA A 192 18.54 29.78 -17.29
CA ALA A 192 17.31 29.13 -16.88
C ALA A 192 16.37 30.07 -16.09
N PRO A 193 15.05 29.84 -16.17
CA PRO A 193 14.10 30.53 -15.31
C PRO A 193 14.41 30.30 -13.83
N PRO A 194 14.24 31.31 -12.95
CA PRO A 194 14.49 31.15 -11.51
C PRO A 194 13.66 30.03 -10.86
N SER A 195 12.48 29.76 -11.39
CA SER A 195 11.62 28.64 -10.99
C SER A 195 12.28 27.29 -11.26
N SER A 196 12.87 27.09 -12.44
CA SER A 196 13.64 25.89 -12.80
C SER A 196 14.87 25.71 -11.92
N CYS A 197 15.62 26.79 -11.68
CA CYS A 197 16.80 26.76 -10.79
C CYS A 197 16.42 26.36 -9.36
N LEU A 198 15.31 26.90 -8.83
CA LEU A 198 14.77 26.52 -7.53
C LEU A 198 14.38 25.03 -7.48
N VAL A 199 13.64 24.56 -8.49
CA VAL A 199 13.19 23.16 -8.58
C VAL A 199 14.38 22.21 -8.49
N GLN A 200 15.44 22.50 -9.24
CA GLN A 200 16.65 21.71 -9.22
C GLN A 200 17.36 21.75 -7.87
N LYS A 201 17.52 22.94 -7.27
CA LYS A 201 18.13 23.09 -5.94
C LYS A 201 17.41 22.24 -4.89
N LEU A 202 16.07 22.19 -4.93
CA LEU A 202 15.28 21.37 -4.00
C LEU A 202 15.45 19.87 -4.24
N ILE A 203 15.59 19.44 -5.50
CA ILE A 203 15.86 18.03 -5.85
C ILE A 203 17.23 17.61 -5.34
N PHE A 204 18.27 18.43 -5.55
CA PHE A 204 19.60 18.12 -5.01
C PHE A 204 19.63 18.15 -3.49
N GLN A 205 18.90 19.08 -2.85
CA GLN A 205 18.74 19.07 -1.40
C GLN A 205 18.12 17.76 -0.89
N PHE A 206 17.17 17.17 -1.62
CA PHE A 206 16.61 15.85 -1.30
C PHE A 206 17.64 14.73 -1.45
N ILE A 207 18.37 14.73 -2.57
CA ILE A 207 19.38 13.72 -2.86
C ILE A 207 20.46 13.74 -1.77
N GLU A 208 20.93 14.93 -1.39
CA GLU A 208 21.91 15.13 -0.33
C GLU A 208 21.36 14.75 1.07
N SER A 209 20.10 15.09 1.38
CA SER A 209 19.50 14.78 2.69
C SER A 209 19.35 13.27 2.95
N ARG A 210 19.26 12.48 1.88
CA ARG A 210 19.14 11.02 1.95
C ARG A 210 20.48 10.31 2.20
N GLY A 211 21.61 11.01 2.15
CA GLY A 211 22.95 10.45 2.40
C GLY A 211 23.42 9.52 1.27
N SER A 212 24.15 8.46 1.62
CA SER A 212 24.65 7.44 0.69
C SER A 212 23.50 6.61 0.12
N TRP A 213 23.02 6.98 -1.07
CA TRP A 213 22.01 6.21 -1.81
C TRP A 213 22.44 4.75 -2.06
N GLN A 214 23.74 4.50 -2.09
CA GLN A 214 24.34 3.16 -2.19
C GLN A 214 23.89 2.24 -1.05
N GLU A 215 23.75 2.76 0.18
CA GLU A 215 23.32 1.94 1.33
C GLU A 215 21.84 1.55 1.25
N LYS A 216 21.02 2.40 0.64
CA LYS A 216 19.58 2.16 0.46
C LYS A 216 19.27 1.32 -0.77
N CYS A 217 20.16 1.33 -1.76
CA CYS A 217 20.05 0.57 -2.99
C CYS A 217 21.32 -0.24 -3.23
N PRO A 218 21.59 -1.27 -2.40
CA PRO A 218 22.80 -2.06 -2.53
C PRO A 218 22.78 -2.99 -3.75
N THR A 219 21.59 -3.36 -4.23
CA THR A 219 21.41 -4.30 -5.34
C THR A 219 20.33 -3.84 -6.32
N LEU A 220 20.40 -4.38 -7.54
CA LEU A 220 19.53 -4.01 -8.66
C LEU A 220 18.04 -4.16 -8.37
N CYS A 221 17.63 -5.06 -7.47
CA CYS A 221 16.22 -5.23 -7.13
C CYS A 221 15.61 -4.03 -6.38
N TYR A 222 16.45 -3.19 -5.75
CA TYR A 222 16.01 -1.96 -5.09
C TYR A 222 15.97 -0.75 -6.04
N LEU A 223 16.60 -0.84 -7.22
CA LEU A 223 16.65 0.26 -8.18
C LEU A 223 15.24 0.79 -8.57
N PRO A 224 14.23 -0.06 -8.85
CA PRO A 224 12.88 0.44 -9.15
C PRO A 224 12.29 1.28 -8.01
N GLN A 225 12.55 0.92 -6.76
CA GLN A 225 12.08 1.68 -5.60
C GLN A 225 12.78 3.04 -5.49
N ALA A 226 14.10 3.08 -5.70
CA ALA A 226 14.82 4.36 -5.74
C ALA A 226 14.32 5.25 -6.87
N LEU A 227 14.16 4.72 -8.08
CA LEU A 227 13.63 5.46 -9.22
C LEU A 227 12.24 6.01 -8.90
N PHE A 228 11.38 5.24 -8.26
CA PHE A 228 10.06 5.70 -7.82
C PHE A 228 10.15 6.84 -6.81
N ASP A 229 10.96 6.70 -5.76
CA ASP A 229 11.14 7.70 -4.71
C ASP A 229 11.68 9.02 -5.29
N ILE A 230 12.63 8.95 -6.22
CA ILE A 230 13.19 10.10 -6.93
C ILE A 230 12.13 10.73 -7.82
N SER A 231 11.42 9.92 -8.62
CA SER A 231 10.35 10.41 -9.51
C SER A 231 9.27 11.16 -8.74
N LEU A 232 8.93 10.69 -7.54
CA LEU A 232 7.95 11.35 -6.68
C LEU A 232 8.40 12.74 -6.26
N VAL A 233 9.67 12.91 -5.89
CA VAL A 233 10.24 14.21 -5.51
C VAL A 233 10.36 15.12 -6.73
N VAL A 234 10.89 14.59 -7.83
CA VAL A 234 11.02 15.32 -9.11
C VAL A 234 9.65 15.86 -9.55
N ASN A 235 8.60 15.04 -9.53
CA ASN A 235 7.25 15.47 -9.89
C ASN A 235 6.72 16.56 -8.95
N ARG A 236 6.90 16.41 -7.63
CA ARG A 236 6.48 17.43 -6.65
C ARG A 236 7.16 18.78 -6.88
N CYS A 237 8.47 18.76 -7.14
CA CYS A 237 9.22 19.97 -7.45
C CYS A 237 8.82 20.54 -8.82
N LYS A 238 8.60 19.71 -9.85
CA LYS A 238 8.07 20.13 -11.15
C LYS A 238 6.75 20.88 -11.01
N ILE A 239 5.80 20.33 -10.25
CA ILE A 239 4.52 21.00 -9.95
C ILE A 239 4.74 22.35 -9.29
N LEU A 240 5.66 22.45 -8.32
CA LEU A 240 6.03 23.73 -7.70
C LEU A 240 6.55 24.74 -8.73
N GLY A 241 7.42 24.33 -9.65
CA GLY A 241 7.90 25.17 -10.74
C GLY A 241 6.75 25.71 -11.60
N GLU A 242 5.81 24.85 -11.97
CA GLU A 242 4.58 25.24 -12.70
C GLU A 242 3.67 26.17 -11.89
N GLU A 243 3.61 26.00 -10.56
CA GLU A 243 2.88 26.91 -9.68
C GLU A 243 3.49 28.31 -9.68
N LEU A 244 4.80 28.40 -9.61
CA LEU A 244 5.53 29.68 -9.63
C LEU A 244 5.38 30.40 -10.96
N GLU A 245 5.52 29.69 -12.08
CA GLU A 245 5.30 30.29 -13.40
C GLU A 245 3.84 30.74 -13.58
N PHE A 246 2.88 29.98 -13.05
CA PHE A 246 1.49 30.41 -13.02
C PHE A 246 1.29 31.68 -12.21
N LEU A 247 1.88 31.77 -11.01
CA LEU A 247 1.77 32.96 -10.17
C LEU A 247 2.47 34.17 -10.77
N ARG A 248 3.61 33.98 -11.43
CA ARG A 248 4.28 35.05 -12.17
C ARG A 248 3.43 35.59 -13.31
N ARG A 249 2.71 34.71 -14.02
CA ARG A 249 1.89 35.09 -15.19
C ARG A 249 0.49 35.58 -14.84
N TRP A 250 -0.12 35.04 -13.78
CA TRP A 250 -1.53 35.25 -13.43
C TRP A 250 -1.73 35.80 -12.01
N GLY A 251 -0.65 36.09 -11.28
CA GLY A 251 -0.66 36.56 -9.89
C GLY A 251 -1.48 37.83 -9.69
N ALA A 252 -1.50 38.72 -10.68
CA ALA A 252 -2.28 39.96 -10.61
C ALA A 252 -3.77 39.73 -10.32
N LYS A 253 -4.35 38.60 -10.77
CA LYS A 253 -5.75 38.22 -10.45
C LYS A 253 -5.98 38.01 -8.95
N PHE A 254 -4.92 37.73 -8.21
CA PHE A 254 -4.93 37.47 -6.78
C PHE A 254 -4.41 38.66 -5.95
N HIS A 255 -4.25 39.84 -6.55
CA HIS A 255 -3.58 41.00 -5.94
C HIS A 255 -2.10 40.73 -5.59
N LEU A 256 -1.49 39.76 -6.26
CA LEU A 256 -0.06 39.50 -6.20
C LEU A 256 0.63 40.34 -7.28
N LEU A 257 1.39 41.34 -6.86
CA LEU A 257 2.09 42.26 -7.74
C LEU A 257 3.36 41.64 -8.30
N GLU A 258 4.13 40.98 -7.45
CA GLU A 258 5.47 40.50 -7.78
C GLU A 258 5.73 39.17 -7.10
N THR A 259 6.49 38.32 -7.80
CA THR A 259 7.01 37.04 -7.31
C THR A 259 8.49 37.01 -7.60
N ASP A 260 9.29 36.99 -6.55
CA ASP A 260 10.75 36.93 -6.62
C ASP A 260 11.23 35.63 -5.98
N ILE A 261 12.30 35.07 -6.52
CA ILE A 261 12.86 33.79 -6.08
C ILE A 261 14.33 34.01 -5.79
N LYS A 262 14.72 33.77 -4.53
CA LYS A 262 16.10 33.85 -4.10
C LYS A 262 16.48 32.55 -3.41
N ASP A 263 17.36 31.79 -4.05
CA ASP A 263 17.78 30.46 -3.58
C ASP A 263 16.61 29.51 -3.35
N THR A 264 16.27 29.23 -2.09
CA THR A 264 15.11 28.40 -1.68
C THR A 264 13.97 29.23 -1.09
N GLU A 265 14.09 30.56 -1.09
CA GLU A 265 13.07 31.46 -0.59
C GLU A 265 12.26 32.06 -1.74
N VAL A 266 10.93 32.02 -1.60
CA VAL A 266 9.99 32.66 -2.54
C VAL A 266 9.36 33.86 -1.86
N LYS A 267 9.54 35.03 -2.46
CA LYS A 267 8.96 36.30 -2.01
C LYS A 267 7.74 36.64 -2.86
N LEU A 268 6.67 36.98 -2.18
CA LEU A 268 5.37 37.29 -2.76
C LEU A 268 4.92 38.67 -2.26
N LEU A 269 4.86 39.65 -3.17
CA LEU A 269 4.42 41.00 -2.84
C LEU A 269 2.92 41.16 -3.13
N PHE A 270 2.12 41.32 -2.09
CA PHE A 270 0.69 41.56 -2.22
C PHE A 270 0.37 43.05 -2.10
N SER A 271 -0.58 43.52 -2.91
CA SER A 271 -1.11 44.88 -2.78
C SER A 271 -2.55 44.99 -3.26
N SER A 272 -3.41 45.50 -2.39
CA SER A 272 -4.80 45.82 -2.69
C SER A 272 -5.14 47.19 -2.12
N SER A 273 -5.53 48.12 -3.00
CA SER A 273 -6.04 49.43 -2.58
C SER A 273 -7.40 49.30 -1.90
N VAL A 274 -8.24 48.35 -2.34
CA VAL A 274 -9.58 48.09 -1.79
C VAL A 274 -9.51 47.62 -0.34
N ALA A 275 -8.57 46.74 -0.02
CA ALA A 275 -8.34 46.28 1.34
C ALA A 275 -7.40 47.21 2.14
N PHE A 276 -6.90 48.29 1.52
CA PHE A 276 -5.87 49.16 2.07
C PHE A 276 -4.68 48.39 2.67
N ALA A 277 -4.18 47.40 1.93
CA ALA A 277 -3.16 46.47 2.39
C ALA A 277 -2.04 46.33 1.36
N LYS A 278 -0.79 46.40 1.85
CA LYS A 278 0.41 46.06 1.08
C LYS A 278 1.39 45.36 2.02
N PHE A 279 1.79 44.16 1.68
CA PHE A 279 2.73 43.38 2.49
C PHE A 279 3.51 42.41 1.62
N GLU A 280 4.71 42.07 2.06
CA GLU A 280 5.57 41.05 1.48
C GLU A 280 5.49 39.78 2.32
N LEU A 281 5.36 38.63 1.66
CA LEU A 281 5.38 37.32 2.26
C LEU A 281 6.57 36.53 1.69
N THR A 282 7.49 36.14 2.55
CA THR A 282 8.63 35.28 2.20
C THR A 282 8.35 33.87 2.72
N LEU A 283 8.41 32.88 1.83
CA LEU A 283 8.22 31.46 2.13
C LEU A 283 9.55 30.74 1.92
N ALA A 284 10.05 30.05 2.95
CA ALA A 284 11.21 29.19 2.82
C ALA A 284 10.77 27.80 2.36
N LEU A 285 11.26 27.36 1.21
CA LEU A 285 10.94 26.05 0.65
C LEU A 285 12.04 25.03 1.00
N SER A 286 11.64 23.77 1.13
CA SER A 286 12.53 22.63 1.31
C SER A 286 12.10 21.47 0.42
N HIS A 287 12.93 20.44 0.33
CA HIS A 287 12.60 19.19 -0.36
C HIS A 287 11.35 18.47 0.16
N ASP A 288 10.83 18.84 1.34
CA ASP A 288 9.61 18.26 1.89
C ASP A 288 8.33 18.86 1.28
N TYR A 289 8.46 19.88 0.43
CA TYR A 289 7.33 20.46 -0.30
C TYR A 289 6.60 19.40 -1.16
N PRO A 290 5.27 19.39 -1.22
CA PRO A 290 4.31 20.26 -0.53
C PRO A 290 3.78 19.67 0.79
N SER A 291 4.47 18.70 1.37
CA SER A 291 3.97 17.88 2.50
C SER A 291 4.19 18.55 3.87
N ALA A 292 5.19 19.42 3.98
CA ALA A 292 5.49 20.15 5.21
C ALA A 292 4.83 21.54 5.26
N VAL A 293 4.62 22.05 6.48
CA VAL A 293 4.23 23.44 6.71
C VAL A 293 5.41 24.34 6.35
N LEU A 294 5.16 25.38 5.55
CA LEU A 294 6.19 26.29 5.09
C LEU A 294 6.55 27.30 6.18
N PRO A 295 7.83 27.37 6.60
CA PRO A 295 8.30 28.51 7.37
C PRO A 295 8.11 29.79 6.56
N PHE A 296 7.59 30.83 7.21
CA PHE A 296 7.30 32.08 6.53
C PHE A 296 7.74 33.28 7.36
N ARG A 297 7.95 34.40 6.67
CA ARG A 297 8.17 35.72 7.26
C ARG A 297 7.25 36.71 6.54
N ALA A 298 6.66 37.63 7.28
CA ALA A 298 5.79 38.65 6.70
C ALA A 298 6.31 40.06 7.04
N GLN A 299 6.30 40.95 6.06
CA GLN A 299 6.64 42.36 6.24
C GLN A 299 5.50 43.24 5.76
N THR A 300 4.81 43.89 6.70
CA THR A 300 3.76 44.85 6.39
C THR A 300 4.36 46.17 5.91
N GLN A 301 3.88 46.68 4.77
CA GLN A 301 4.23 48.00 4.27
C GLN A 301 3.08 49.01 4.47
N ILE A 302 1.84 48.56 4.24
CA ILE A 302 0.62 49.38 4.34
C ILE A 302 -0.50 48.52 4.93
N GLY A 303 -1.32 49.10 5.80
CA GLY A 303 -2.47 48.44 6.42
C GLY A 303 -2.13 47.66 7.70
N ASN A 304 -3.11 46.91 8.19
CA ASN A 304 -3.01 46.18 9.46
C ASN A 304 -2.78 44.67 9.28
N VAL A 305 -2.48 44.21 8.05
CA VAL A 305 -2.19 42.81 7.79
C VAL A 305 -0.77 42.50 8.21
N GLY A 306 -0.62 41.86 9.36
CA GLY A 306 0.67 41.42 9.90
C GLY A 306 0.85 39.91 9.83
N GLU A 307 1.92 39.45 10.50
CA GLU A 307 2.30 38.05 10.54
C GLU A 307 1.22 37.17 11.18
N LYS A 308 0.49 37.69 12.18
CA LYS A 308 -0.57 36.93 12.89
C LYS A 308 -1.77 36.63 12.00
N GLU A 309 -2.21 37.62 11.22
CA GLU A 309 -3.33 37.47 10.29
C GLU A 309 -2.97 36.49 9.17
N ILE A 310 -1.74 36.58 8.66
CA ILE A 310 -1.22 35.66 7.64
C ILE A 310 -1.09 34.24 8.23
N ALA A 311 -0.55 34.08 9.44
CA ALA A 311 -0.47 32.78 10.12
C ALA A 311 -1.85 32.12 10.27
N ALA A 312 -2.87 32.90 10.63
CA ALA A 312 -4.24 32.43 10.78
C ALA A 312 -4.86 31.96 9.44
N VAL A 313 -4.41 32.52 8.31
CA VAL A 313 -4.81 32.06 6.98
C VAL A 313 -4.06 30.80 6.59
N LEU A 314 -2.73 30.79 6.72
CA LEU A 314 -1.86 29.68 6.31
C LEU A 314 -2.16 28.39 7.09
N SER A 315 -2.41 28.49 8.39
CA SER A 315 -2.78 27.34 9.24
C SER A 315 -4.06 26.60 8.80
N ARG A 316 -4.92 27.25 8.00
CA ARG A 316 -6.16 26.65 7.48
C ARG A 316 -5.97 26.02 6.09
N VAL A 317 -4.81 26.21 5.46
CA VAL A 317 -4.52 25.63 4.15
C VAL A 317 -3.83 24.28 4.37
N PRO A 318 -4.44 23.16 3.96
CA PRO A 318 -3.80 21.86 4.12
C PRO A 318 -2.59 21.74 3.19
N ALA A 319 -1.54 21.08 3.65
CA ALA A 319 -0.41 20.66 2.84
C ALA A 319 -0.86 19.74 1.67
N GLY A 320 -0.10 19.68 0.58
CA GLY A 320 -0.39 18.80 -0.56
C GLY A 320 -0.50 19.48 -1.92
N HIS A 321 -1.12 18.82 -2.90
CA HIS A 321 -1.11 19.27 -4.29
C HIS A 321 -1.58 20.72 -4.49
N HIS A 322 -0.82 21.49 -5.28
CA HIS A 322 -1.04 22.93 -5.51
C HIS A 322 -1.01 23.80 -4.24
N TYR A 323 -0.12 23.50 -3.31
CA TYR A 323 -0.11 24.17 -2.01
C TYR A 323 0.11 25.67 -2.12
N LEU A 324 1.05 26.09 -2.97
CA LEU A 324 1.41 27.51 -3.09
C LEU A 324 0.26 28.32 -3.71
N ARG A 325 -0.37 27.78 -4.77
CA ARG A 325 -1.57 28.39 -5.38
C ARG A 325 -2.73 28.50 -4.38
N ARG A 326 -2.95 27.47 -3.56
CA ARG A 326 -3.99 27.49 -2.51
C ARG A 326 -3.71 28.50 -1.41
N ILE A 327 -2.45 28.68 -1.03
CA ILE A 327 -2.00 29.74 -0.11
C ILE A 327 -2.35 31.11 -0.67
N VAL A 328 -1.89 31.41 -1.90
CA VAL A 328 -2.13 32.70 -2.56
C VAL A 328 -3.63 32.99 -2.71
N THR A 329 -4.40 31.98 -3.12
CA THR A 329 -5.86 32.09 -3.26
C THR A 329 -6.53 32.38 -1.92
N SER A 330 -6.09 31.72 -0.84
CA SER A 330 -6.65 31.92 0.50
C SER A 330 -6.33 33.30 1.06
N ILE A 331 -5.12 33.80 0.84
CA ILE A 331 -4.71 35.17 1.20
C ILE A 331 -5.56 36.17 0.44
N HIS A 332 -5.69 36.00 -0.87
CA HIS A 332 -6.53 36.85 -1.71
C HIS A 332 -7.96 36.94 -1.17
N GLN A 333 -8.61 35.81 -0.92
CA GLN A 333 -10.00 35.75 -0.48
C GLN A 333 -10.24 36.33 0.91
N LYS A 334 -9.31 36.14 1.86
CA LYS A 334 -9.52 36.49 3.27
C LYS A 334 -8.96 37.85 3.67
N LEU A 335 -7.87 38.29 3.03
CA LEU A 335 -7.12 39.47 3.46
C LEU A 335 -7.18 40.61 2.43
N LEU A 336 -7.46 40.31 1.15
CA LEU A 336 -7.33 41.30 0.06
C LEU A 336 -8.62 41.58 -0.70
N GLN A 337 -9.64 40.71 -0.59
CA GLN A 337 -11.01 41.07 -0.95
C GLN A 337 -11.53 42.01 0.14
N GLY A 338 -11.91 43.23 -0.26
CA GLY A 338 -12.47 44.22 0.66
C GLY A 338 -13.72 43.70 1.40
N PRO A 339 -14.20 44.44 2.42
CA PRO A 339 -15.45 44.09 3.08
C PRO A 339 -16.57 43.98 2.03
N ARG A 340 -17.30 42.87 2.07
CA ARG A 340 -18.48 42.66 1.22
C ARG A 340 -19.62 43.59 1.61
#